data_AF-A0A3S0C327-F1
#
_entry.id   AF-A0A3S0C327-F1
#
_cell.length_a   1.000
_cell.length_b   1.000
_cell.length_c   1.000
_cell.angle_alpha   90.00
_cell.angle_beta   90.00
_cell.angle_gamma   90.00
#
_symmetry.space_group_name_H-M   'P 1'
#
loop_
_entity.id
_entity.type
_entity.pdbx_description
1 polymer ?
#
loop_
_entity_poly.entity_id
_entity_poly.type
_entity_poly.pdbx_seq_one_letter_code
_entity_poly.pdbx_strand_id
1 'polypeptide(L)'
;MILQPLTLALSSFAELAGGGLLLIAVLAYLRAVVSARKATEASTPKLAAEPANGPVHARVFYPRQEPSLKNPATGDTPVIASSALEPQADARPSAWSIELIRDLEWKRFEDVCQRFYACKGIESATTPLGPDGGIDIRLFQSATETDKGKCTAIVQCKAWGERLVGVKPVRELLGVMTHERIPKAFFMTSGGFTPDAKDIAKANHITLIDGEMFLLMILRLPEAVRQELLNFAIEGDYKVPTCPSCGIKMRAVAGSKGKAGFWGCFNYPRCRQTLGMRRER
;
A
#
# COMPACT_ATOMS: atom_id res chain seq x y z
N MET A 1 -25.97 71.71 48.02
CA MET A 1 -27.07 70.96 47.36
C MET A 1 -26.53 70.46 46.03
N ILE A 2 -25.86 69.30 45.97
CA ILE A 2 -26.30 67.90 46.16
C ILE A 2 -26.69 67.24 44.82
N LEU A 3 -25.94 66.16 44.50
CA LEU A 3 -26.23 64.99 43.65
C LEU A 3 -26.14 65.09 42.11
N GLN A 4 -25.03 64.58 41.56
CA GLN A 4 -24.93 63.37 40.71
C GLN A 4 -23.42 63.04 40.54
N PRO A 5 -22.95 61.77 40.54
CA PRO A 5 -23.52 60.68 39.75
C PRO A 5 -23.65 59.33 40.50
N LEU A 6 -24.80 58.68 40.33
CA LEU A 6 -25.07 57.32 40.83
C LEU A 6 -25.59 56.48 39.66
N THR A 7 -24.78 56.36 38.59
CA THR A 7 -25.16 55.61 37.37
C THR A 7 -24.02 54.80 36.75
N LEU A 8 -22.96 54.48 37.51
CA LEU A 8 -21.83 53.65 37.02
C LEU A 8 -21.62 52.34 37.78
N ALA A 9 -22.56 51.93 38.64
CA ALA A 9 -22.44 50.69 39.43
C ALA A 9 -23.34 49.53 38.96
N LEU A 10 -24.09 49.67 37.85
CA LEU A 10 -25.01 48.64 37.37
C LEU A 10 -24.59 47.92 36.08
N SER A 11 -23.51 48.36 35.41
CA SER A 11 -22.99 47.67 34.22
C SER A 11 -22.03 46.51 34.54
N SER A 12 -21.43 46.47 35.74
CA SER A 12 -20.48 45.39 36.10
C SER A 12 -21.13 44.08 36.57
N PHE A 13 -22.43 44.06 36.88
CA PHE A 13 -23.12 42.84 37.29
C PHE A 13 -23.74 42.05 36.13
N ALA A 14 -23.92 42.68 34.96
CA ALA A 14 -24.49 42.02 33.78
C ALA A 14 -23.48 41.08 33.09
N GLU A 15 -22.19 41.40 33.09
CA GLU A 15 -21.15 40.56 32.46
C GLU A 15 -20.77 39.33 33.29
N LEU A 16 -20.90 39.39 34.62
CA LEU A 16 -20.68 38.24 35.52
C LEU A 16 -21.80 37.19 35.39
N ALA A 17 -23.04 37.62 35.17
CA ALA A 17 -24.16 36.70 34.97
C ALA A 17 -24.09 35.97 33.61
N GLY A 18 -23.67 36.67 32.55
CA GLY A 18 -23.49 36.10 31.21
C GLY A 18 -22.37 35.06 31.16
N GLY A 19 -21.22 35.34 31.80
CA GLY A 19 -20.10 34.40 31.88
C GLY A 19 -20.43 33.15 32.72
N GLY A 20 -21.18 33.31 33.82
CA GLY A 20 -21.62 32.21 34.66
C GLY A 20 -22.56 31.24 33.94
N LEU A 21 -23.52 31.75 33.18
CA LEU A 21 -24.46 30.92 32.40
C LEU A 21 -23.76 30.14 31.28
N LEU A 22 -22.75 30.74 30.64
CA LEU A 22 -21.98 30.08 29.59
C LEU A 22 -21.08 28.96 30.16
N LEU A 23 -20.49 29.17 31.33
CA LEU A 23 -19.72 28.13 32.04
C LEU A 23 -20.61 26.96 32.47
N ILE A 24 -21.81 27.24 32.98
CA ILE A 24 -22.79 26.22 33.38
C ILE A 24 -23.25 25.41 32.16
N ALA A 25 -23.51 26.07 31.02
CA ALA A 25 -23.88 25.40 29.77
C ALA A 25 -22.75 24.49 29.23
N VAL A 26 -21.49 24.94 29.29
CA VAL A 26 -20.33 24.13 28.91
C VAL A 26 -20.15 22.93 29.84
N LEU A 27 -20.29 23.11 31.16
CA LEU A 27 -20.22 22.02 32.12
C LEU A 27 -21.36 21.01 31.97
N ALA A 28 -22.58 21.48 31.66
CA ALA A 28 -23.73 20.63 31.36
C ALA A 28 -23.51 19.84 30.06
N TYR A 29 -22.97 20.48 29.02
CA TYR A 29 -22.60 19.83 27.75
C TYR A 29 -21.51 18.77 27.93
N LEU A 30 -20.44 19.08 28.67
CA LEU A 30 -19.37 18.13 28.97
C LEU A 30 -19.88 16.92 29.77
N ARG A 31 -20.76 17.15 30.76
CA ARG A 31 -21.41 16.06 31.50
C ARG A 31 -22.30 15.21 30.61
N ALA A 32 -23.05 15.82 29.69
CA ALA A 32 -23.88 15.09 28.72
C ALA A 32 -23.04 14.23 27.76
N VAL A 33 -21.92 14.76 27.25
CA VAL A 33 -20.99 14.01 26.38
C VAL A 33 -20.32 12.85 27.12
N VAL A 34 -19.89 13.06 28.36
CA VAL A 34 -19.30 11.98 29.20
C VAL A 34 -20.35 10.94 29.57
N SER A 35 -21.59 11.35 29.87
CA SER A 35 -22.68 10.42 30.15
C SER A 35 -23.09 9.62 28.90
N ALA A 36 -23.09 10.24 27.73
CA ALA A 36 -23.37 9.56 26.46
C ALA A 36 -22.28 8.53 26.14
N ARG A 37 -21.00 8.84 26.40
CA ARG A 37 -19.88 7.89 26.25
C ARG A 37 -19.97 6.70 27.21
N LYS A 38 -20.38 6.95 28.47
CA LYS A 38 -20.62 5.86 29.45
C LYS A 38 -21.82 4.99 29.06
N ALA A 39 -22.85 5.57 28.44
CA ALA A 39 -24.01 4.82 27.96
C ALA A 39 -23.68 3.92 26.74
N THR A 40 -22.77 4.36 25.85
CA THR A 40 -22.25 3.51 24.75
C THR A 40 -21.31 2.42 25.23
N GLU A 41 -20.56 2.62 26.32
CA GLU A 41 -19.78 1.53 26.95
C GLU A 41 -20.67 0.53 27.71
N ALA A 42 -21.78 0.98 28.31
CA ALA A 42 -22.68 0.14 29.10
C ALA A 42 -23.67 -0.71 28.29
N SER A 43 -23.76 -0.50 26.97
CA SER A 43 -24.71 -1.20 26.07
C SER A 43 -24.07 -2.29 25.21
N THR A 44 -22.82 -2.67 25.49
CA THR A 44 -22.23 -3.88 24.90
C THR A 44 -22.90 -5.13 25.50
N PRO A 45 -23.59 -5.98 24.70
CA PRO A 45 -24.14 -7.22 25.23
C PRO A 45 -22.98 -8.13 25.67
N LYS A 46 -22.98 -8.57 26.93
CA LYS A 46 -22.12 -9.67 27.41
C LYS A 46 -22.50 -10.94 26.65
N LEU A 47 -21.80 -11.22 25.56
CA LEU A 47 -21.78 -12.55 24.97
C LEU A 47 -20.93 -13.43 25.91
N ALA A 48 -21.56 -14.49 26.42
CA ALA A 48 -20.93 -15.48 27.27
C ALA A 48 -19.68 -16.07 26.58
N ALA A 49 -18.61 -16.19 27.34
CA ALA A 49 -17.39 -16.87 26.91
C ALA A 49 -17.66 -18.37 26.78
N GLU A 50 -17.67 -18.86 25.55
CA GLU A 50 -17.51 -20.28 25.24
C GLU A 50 -16.00 -20.57 25.01
N PRO A 51 -15.45 -21.69 25.52
CA PRO A 51 -14.03 -21.99 25.38
C PRO A 51 -13.69 -22.38 23.94
N ALA A 52 -13.00 -21.48 23.23
CA ALA A 52 -12.49 -21.73 21.88
C ALA A 52 -11.22 -22.61 21.92
N ASN A 53 -11.39 -23.91 22.18
CA ASN A 53 -10.47 -24.93 21.68
C ASN A 53 -10.94 -25.32 20.27
N GLY A 54 -10.42 -24.64 19.25
CA GLY A 54 -10.66 -24.92 17.83
C GLY A 54 -9.37 -24.73 17.03
N PRO A 55 -9.03 -25.65 16.11
CA PRO A 55 -7.67 -25.81 15.63
C PRO A 55 -7.24 -24.71 14.66
N VAL A 56 -6.03 -24.21 14.88
CA VAL A 56 -5.24 -23.40 13.96
C VAL A 56 -5.13 -24.15 12.62
N HIS A 57 -5.62 -23.55 11.53
CA HIS A 57 -5.39 -24.03 10.16
C HIS A 57 -3.90 -23.85 9.80
N ALA A 58 -3.08 -24.75 10.34
CA ALA A 58 -1.78 -25.08 9.80
C ALA A 58 -1.97 -25.55 8.37
N ARG A 59 -1.24 -24.92 7.44
CA ARG A 59 -1.18 -25.38 6.05
C ARG A 59 -0.71 -26.83 6.04
N VAL A 60 -1.53 -27.66 5.40
CA VAL A 60 -1.43 -29.11 5.30
C VAL A 60 -0.04 -29.56 4.86
N PHE A 61 0.67 -30.24 5.77
CA PHE A 61 1.77 -31.14 5.46
C PHE A 61 1.16 -32.51 5.11
N TYR A 62 1.40 -33.02 3.91
CA TYR A 62 1.21 -34.44 3.61
C TYR A 62 2.57 -35.16 3.71
N PRO A 63 2.69 -36.24 4.51
CA PRO A 63 3.89 -37.05 4.56
C PRO A 63 4.05 -37.86 3.27
N ARG A 64 5.31 -37.96 2.81
CA ARG A 64 5.74 -38.72 1.63
C ARG A 64 5.81 -40.21 2.00
N GLN A 65 5.07 -41.06 1.30
CA GLN A 65 5.41 -42.48 1.15
C GLN A 65 6.28 -42.63 -0.11
N GLU A 66 7.45 -43.24 0.05
CA GLU A 66 8.27 -43.67 -1.08
C GLU A 66 7.72 -45.00 -1.63
N PRO A 67 7.78 -45.18 -2.96
CA PRO A 67 8.48 -46.37 -3.41
C PRO A 67 9.40 -46.15 -4.62
N SER A 68 10.62 -46.65 -4.45
CA SER A 68 11.37 -47.54 -5.35
C SER A 68 11.67 -47.09 -6.79
N LEU A 69 12.96 -46.80 -6.98
CA LEU A 69 13.70 -46.73 -8.25
C LEU A 69 13.50 -47.97 -9.13
N LYS A 70 13.13 -47.77 -10.40
CA LYS A 70 13.55 -48.61 -11.54
C LYS A 70 13.66 -47.78 -12.83
N ASN A 71 14.87 -47.68 -13.39
CA ASN A 71 15.15 -47.35 -14.81
C ASN A 71 15.01 -48.64 -15.65
N PRO A 72 14.78 -48.56 -16.99
CA PRO A 72 15.87 -48.42 -17.99
C PRO A 72 15.54 -47.40 -19.11
N ALA A 73 16.52 -46.68 -19.71
CA ALA A 73 17.25 -46.97 -20.96
C ALA A 73 16.31 -47.30 -22.14
N THR A 74 16.30 -46.65 -23.32
CA THR A 74 17.33 -46.33 -24.31
C THR A 74 16.65 -45.55 -25.47
N GLY A 75 17.41 -44.85 -26.33
CA GLY A 75 16.99 -44.68 -27.73
C GLY A 75 17.20 -43.28 -28.34
N ASP A 76 18.38 -43.09 -28.91
CA ASP A 76 18.66 -42.54 -30.24
C ASP A 76 17.92 -41.29 -30.75
N THR A 77 18.71 -40.22 -30.83
CA THR A 77 18.50 -39.01 -31.61
C THR A 77 18.50 -39.29 -33.12
N PRO A 78 17.76 -38.49 -33.90
CA PRO A 78 18.34 -37.93 -35.12
C PRO A 78 18.30 -36.40 -35.08
N VAL A 79 19.46 -35.81 -35.35
CA VAL A 79 19.71 -34.38 -35.46
C VAL A 79 19.09 -33.88 -36.76
N ILE A 80 18.04 -33.09 -36.68
CA ILE A 80 17.54 -32.26 -37.79
C ILE A 80 17.92 -30.81 -37.48
N ALA A 81 18.68 -30.22 -38.41
CA ALA A 81 19.07 -28.83 -38.38
C ALA A 81 17.82 -27.93 -38.36
N SER A 82 17.59 -27.25 -37.24
CA SER A 82 16.76 -26.06 -37.19
C SER A 82 17.70 -24.88 -36.99
N SER A 83 17.84 -24.07 -38.03
CA SER A 83 18.30 -22.69 -37.93
C SER A 83 17.57 -22.06 -36.74
N ALA A 84 18.34 -21.82 -35.67
CA ALA A 84 17.84 -21.14 -34.50
C ALA A 84 17.56 -19.70 -34.93
N LEU A 85 16.28 -19.35 -35.01
CA LEU A 85 15.84 -18.00 -34.75
C LEU A 85 16.35 -17.68 -33.34
N GLU A 86 17.48 -16.98 -33.25
CA GLU A 86 17.94 -16.47 -31.97
C GLU A 86 16.79 -15.63 -31.38
N PRO A 87 16.37 -15.87 -30.12
CA PRO A 87 15.39 -15.01 -29.48
C PRO A 87 15.95 -13.59 -29.48
N GLN A 88 15.29 -12.67 -30.19
CA GLN A 88 15.62 -11.26 -30.10
C GLN A 88 15.53 -10.87 -28.63
N ALA A 89 16.68 -10.63 -28.00
CA ALA A 89 16.73 -10.07 -26.67
C ALA A 89 15.92 -8.77 -26.71
N ASP A 90 14.81 -8.71 -25.95
CA ASP A 90 13.95 -7.53 -25.85
C ASP A 90 14.81 -6.28 -25.75
N ALA A 91 14.73 -5.41 -26.76
CA ALA A 91 15.49 -4.18 -26.77
C ALA A 91 15.15 -3.38 -25.49
N ARG A 92 16.18 -2.97 -24.75
CA ARG A 92 16.00 -2.24 -23.50
C ARG A 92 15.14 -0.98 -23.77
N PRO A 93 14.08 -0.73 -22.99
CA PRO A 93 13.20 0.41 -23.22
C PRO A 93 13.96 1.74 -23.20
N SER A 94 13.70 2.60 -24.19
CA SER A 94 14.32 3.94 -24.31
C SER A 94 13.38 5.09 -23.97
N ALA A 95 12.11 4.79 -23.64
CA ALA A 95 11.10 5.77 -23.27
C ALA A 95 10.11 5.16 -22.26
N TRP A 96 9.41 6.05 -21.55
CA TRP A 96 8.29 5.65 -20.70
C TRP A 96 7.09 5.25 -21.54
N SER A 97 6.50 4.10 -21.21
CA SER A 97 5.25 3.63 -21.78
C SER A 97 4.41 2.96 -20.70
N ILE A 98 3.14 2.69 -21.01
CA ILE A 98 2.26 1.98 -20.07
C ILE A 98 2.69 0.53 -19.89
N GLU A 99 3.23 -0.10 -20.95
CA GLU A 99 3.79 -1.44 -20.93
C GLU A 99 4.98 -1.51 -19.97
N LEU A 100 5.89 -0.53 -20.02
CA LEU A 100 7.01 -0.47 -19.08
C LEU A 100 6.51 -0.41 -17.62
N ILE A 101 5.55 0.46 -17.32
CA ILE A 101 4.98 0.59 -15.96
C ILE A 101 4.34 -0.73 -15.51
N ARG A 102 3.64 -1.41 -16.42
CA ARG A 102 3.02 -2.72 -16.16
C ARG A 102 4.06 -3.82 -15.97
N ASP A 103 5.20 -3.74 -16.64
CA ASP A 103 6.29 -4.73 -16.58
C ASP A 103 7.18 -4.60 -15.34
N LEU A 104 7.19 -3.44 -14.67
CA LEU A 104 7.93 -3.29 -13.42
C LEU A 104 7.46 -4.32 -12.39
N GLU A 105 8.42 -5.01 -11.79
CA GLU A 105 8.16 -5.86 -10.63
C GLU A 105 7.74 -5.04 -9.41
N TRP A 106 7.09 -5.68 -8.43
CA TRP A 106 6.42 -4.98 -7.34
C TRP A 106 7.33 -4.04 -6.55
N LYS A 107 8.54 -4.48 -6.21
CA LYS A 107 9.47 -3.68 -5.40
C LYS A 107 10.07 -2.54 -6.22
N ARG A 108 10.43 -2.79 -7.48
CA ARG A 108 10.88 -1.74 -8.41
C ARG A 108 9.81 -0.69 -8.64
N PHE A 109 8.54 -1.08 -8.76
CA PHE A 109 7.42 -0.14 -8.91
C PHE A 109 7.27 0.76 -7.67
N GLU A 110 7.37 0.21 -6.46
CA GLU A 110 7.41 1.00 -5.21
C GLU A 110 8.58 1.99 -5.20
N ASP A 111 9.78 1.54 -5.55
CA ASP A 111 10.97 2.40 -5.61
C ASP A 111 10.82 3.53 -6.64
N VAL A 112 10.27 3.24 -7.81
CA VAL A 112 10.00 4.24 -8.85
C VAL A 112 8.95 5.25 -8.37
N CYS A 113 7.89 4.79 -7.68
CA CYS A 113 6.89 5.67 -7.10
C CYS A 113 7.50 6.60 -6.04
N GLN A 114 8.36 6.08 -5.16
CA GLN A 114 9.06 6.90 -4.17
C GLN A 114 10.02 7.90 -4.83
N ARG A 115 10.82 7.45 -5.79
CA ARG A 115 11.76 8.32 -6.51
C ARG A 115 11.02 9.41 -7.27
N PHE A 116 9.85 9.11 -7.84
CA PHE A 116 8.99 10.12 -8.46
C PHE A 116 8.57 11.23 -7.48
N TYR A 117 8.18 10.90 -6.25
CA TYR A 117 7.89 11.92 -5.23
C TYR A 117 9.14 12.76 -4.89
N ALA A 118 10.29 12.11 -4.74
CA ALA A 118 11.56 12.80 -4.51
C ALA A 118 11.92 13.77 -5.66
N CYS A 119 11.70 13.37 -6.92
CA CYS A 119 11.88 14.23 -8.10
C CYS A 119 10.97 15.48 -8.07
N LYS A 120 9.85 15.43 -7.35
CA LYS A 120 8.96 16.59 -7.15
C LYS A 120 9.30 17.40 -5.89
N GLY A 121 10.44 17.15 -5.27
CA GLY A 121 10.88 17.81 -4.05
C GLY A 121 10.08 17.40 -2.81
N ILE A 122 9.41 16.24 -2.84
CA ILE A 122 8.64 15.73 -1.71
C ILE A 122 9.52 14.75 -0.93
N GLU A 123 9.76 15.07 0.34
CA GLU A 123 10.45 14.15 1.26
C GLU A 123 9.62 12.88 1.42
N SER A 124 10.27 11.73 1.19
CA SER A 124 9.62 10.43 1.14
C SER A 124 10.54 9.30 1.57
N ALA A 125 9.99 8.33 2.30
CA ALA A 125 10.73 7.15 2.78
C ALA A 125 9.93 5.87 2.50
N THR A 126 10.61 4.84 2.00
CA THR A 126 10.04 3.49 1.83
C THR A 126 9.99 2.75 3.16
N THR A 127 9.07 1.80 3.30
CA THR A 127 9.05 0.88 4.44
C THR A 127 10.03 -0.28 4.22
N PRO A 128 10.62 -0.83 5.30
CA PRO A 128 11.46 -2.02 5.21
C PRO A 128 10.65 -3.23 4.74
N LEU A 129 11.24 -4.17 4.01
CA LEU A 129 10.54 -5.38 3.56
C LEU A 129 9.86 -6.13 4.71
N GLY A 130 8.54 -6.34 4.60
CA GLY A 130 7.80 -7.09 5.61
C GLY A 130 6.28 -6.95 5.46
N PRO A 131 5.51 -7.54 6.40
CA PRO A 131 4.09 -7.28 6.52
C PRO A 131 3.88 -5.87 7.10
N ASP A 132 4.10 -4.84 6.27
CA ASP A 132 4.14 -3.43 6.70
C ASP A 132 2.75 -2.82 6.88
N GLY A 133 1.74 -3.66 7.12
CA GLY A 133 0.35 -3.25 7.22
C GLY A 133 -0.25 -2.69 5.93
N GLY A 134 0.52 -2.56 4.85
CA GLY A 134 0.06 -2.02 3.56
C GLY A 134 0.49 -0.58 3.27
N ILE A 135 1.46 -0.02 4.01
CA ILE A 135 2.14 1.22 3.65
C ILE A 135 3.42 0.85 2.92
N ASP A 136 3.63 1.40 1.73
CA ASP A 136 4.87 1.18 0.97
C ASP A 136 5.76 2.45 0.99
N ILE A 137 5.14 3.64 1.08
CA ILE A 137 5.86 4.94 1.14
C ILE A 137 5.19 5.86 2.16
N ARG A 138 6.00 6.57 2.96
CA ARG A 138 5.58 7.68 3.83
C ARG A 138 6.02 9.02 3.23
N LEU A 139 5.13 10.00 3.21
CA LEU A 139 5.38 11.35 2.69
C LEU A 139 5.41 12.38 3.81
N PHE A 140 6.38 13.29 3.75
CA PHE A 140 6.61 14.34 4.74
C PHE A 140 6.54 15.70 4.04
N GLN A 141 5.34 16.28 4.03
CA GLN A 141 5.06 17.56 3.39
C GLN A 141 4.65 18.56 4.46
N SER A 142 5.61 19.00 5.28
CA SER A 142 5.30 19.95 6.33
C SER A 142 4.95 21.32 5.76
N ALA A 143 3.81 21.89 6.18
CA ALA A 143 3.45 23.26 5.86
C ALA A 143 3.98 24.28 6.88
N THR A 144 4.44 23.80 8.05
CA THR A 144 4.87 24.63 9.18
C THR A 144 6.17 24.07 9.78
N GLU A 145 6.98 24.90 10.44
CA GLU A 145 8.18 24.39 11.13
C GLU A 145 7.81 23.43 12.29
N THR A 146 6.63 23.57 12.87
CA THR A 146 6.14 22.71 13.97
C THR A 146 5.77 21.30 13.53
N ASP A 147 5.42 21.10 12.26
CA ASP A 147 5.02 19.78 11.71
C ASP A 147 6.18 19.08 10.97
N LYS A 148 7.39 19.65 11.02
CA LYS A 148 8.56 19.11 10.31
C LYS A 148 8.88 17.69 10.80
N GLY A 149 9.07 16.77 9.86
CA GLY A 149 9.32 15.35 10.14
C GLY A 149 8.06 14.52 10.47
N LYS A 150 6.86 15.13 10.53
CA LYS A 150 5.62 14.39 10.75
C LYS A 150 5.14 13.76 9.44
N CYS A 151 4.72 12.50 9.50
CA CYS A 151 4.13 11.83 8.34
C CYS A 151 2.78 12.46 8.01
N THR A 152 2.67 13.01 6.79
CA THR A 152 1.51 13.77 6.33
C THR A 152 0.58 12.95 5.43
N ALA A 153 1.15 11.99 4.70
CA ALA A 153 0.41 11.07 3.87
C ALA A 153 1.14 9.72 3.75
N ILE A 154 0.39 8.68 3.44
CA ILE A 154 0.90 7.34 3.12
C ILE A 154 0.57 6.97 1.68
N VAL A 155 1.40 6.12 1.09
CA VAL A 155 1.20 5.58 -0.25
C VAL A 155 1.18 4.07 -0.17
N GLN A 156 0.20 3.47 -0.83
CA GLN A 156 0.20 2.05 -1.14
C GLN A 156 0.35 1.86 -2.66
N CYS A 157 1.22 0.94 -3.03
CA CYS A 157 1.57 0.57 -4.39
C CYS A 157 1.09 -0.86 -4.69
N LYS A 158 0.56 -1.09 -5.90
CA LYS A 158 0.24 -2.44 -6.40
C LYS A 158 0.63 -2.60 -7.87
N ALA A 159 1.68 -3.36 -8.15
CA ALA A 159 2.15 -3.68 -9.50
C ALA A 159 1.56 -5.00 -10.02
N TRP A 160 0.26 -5.03 -10.31
CA TRP A 160 -0.45 -6.23 -10.77
C TRP A 160 -0.58 -6.31 -12.30
N GLY A 161 0.32 -5.63 -13.03
CA GLY A 161 0.21 -5.46 -14.47
C GLY A 161 -1.08 -4.72 -14.81
N GLU A 162 -1.89 -5.28 -15.70
CA GLU A 162 -3.16 -4.71 -16.17
C GLU A 162 -4.35 -4.95 -15.24
N ARG A 163 -4.18 -5.79 -14.21
CA ARG A 163 -5.29 -6.20 -13.36
C ARG A 163 -5.85 -5.02 -12.58
N LEU A 164 -7.18 -4.90 -12.58
CA LEU A 164 -7.87 -3.88 -11.78
C LEU A 164 -7.77 -4.18 -10.28
N VAL A 165 -7.51 -3.13 -9.52
CA VAL A 165 -7.60 -3.11 -8.06
C VAL A 165 -9.06 -2.99 -7.64
N GLY A 166 -9.49 -3.95 -6.83
CA GLY A 166 -10.84 -4.00 -6.26
C GLY A 166 -10.97 -3.24 -4.95
N VAL A 167 -12.14 -3.35 -4.33
CA VAL A 167 -12.49 -2.71 -3.06
C VAL A 167 -11.61 -3.10 -1.88
N LYS A 168 -11.22 -4.39 -1.80
CA LYS A 168 -10.55 -4.94 -0.61
C LYS A 168 -9.23 -4.20 -0.29
N PRO A 169 -8.26 -4.06 -1.21
CA PRO A 169 -7.03 -3.30 -0.94
C PRO A 169 -7.28 -1.85 -0.51
N VAL A 170 -8.25 -1.18 -1.14
CA VAL A 170 -8.58 0.23 -0.80
C VAL A 170 -9.12 0.33 0.63
N ARG A 171 -9.94 -0.63 1.08
CA ARG A 171 -10.43 -0.69 2.47
C ARG A 171 -9.30 -1.04 3.45
N GLU A 172 -8.37 -1.90 3.07
CA GLU A 172 -7.20 -2.20 3.88
C GLU A 172 -6.37 -0.93 4.12
N LEU A 173 -6.11 -0.14 3.07
CA LEU A 173 -5.44 1.16 3.19
C LEU A 173 -6.21 2.14 4.10
N LEU A 174 -7.54 2.19 3.99
CA LEU A 174 -8.38 3.00 4.88
C LEU A 174 -8.23 2.59 6.36
N GLY A 175 -8.16 1.29 6.63
CA GLY A 175 -7.89 0.76 7.98
C GLY A 175 -6.55 1.26 8.52
N VAL A 176 -5.52 1.24 7.67
CA VAL A 176 -4.18 1.77 8.02
C VAL A 176 -4.21 3.27 8.30
N MET A 177 -4.86 4.06 7.45
CA MET A 177 -5.03 5.51 7.68
C MET A 177 -5.63 5.80 9.05
N THR A 178 -6.66 5.03 9.42
CA THR A 178 -7.36 5.16 10.70
C THR A 178 -6.46 4.79 11.88
N HIS A 179 -5.74 3.66 11.78
CA HIS A 179 -4.82 3.19 12.81
C HIS A 179 -3.66 4.18 13.05
N GLU A 180 -3.02 4.63 11.97
CA GLU A 180 -1.87 5.53 12.00
C GLU A 180 -2.26 7.00 12.25
N ARG A 181 -3.56 7.32 12.22
CA ARG A 181 -4.11 8.69 12.30
C ARG A 181 -3.56 9.61 11.21
N ILE A 182 -3.44 9.08 9.99
CA ILE A 182 -2.94 9.82 8.82
C ILE A 182 -4.14 10.23 7.96
N PRO A 183 -4.36 11.53 7.73
CA PRO A 183 -5.61 12.03 7.13
C PRO A 183 -5.68 11.85 5.61
N LYS A 184 -4.56 11.55 4.95
CA LYS A 184 -4.46 11.49 3.50
C LYS A 184 -3.68 10.27 3.05
N ALA A 185 -4.15 9.61 1.99
CA ALA A 185 -3.41 8.55 1.34
C ALA A 185 -3.44 8.65 -0.17
N PHE A 186 -2.45 8.02 -0.79
CA PHE A 186 -2.37 7.79 -2.23
C PHE A 186 -2.37 6.27 -2.47
N PHE A 187 -3.12 5.82 -3.47
CA PHE A 187 -3.07 4.45 -3.94
C PHE A 187 -2.57 4.47 -5.38
N MET A 188 -1.37 3.94 -5.60
CA MET A 188 -0.73 3.85 -6.90
C MET A 188 -0.80 2.42 -7.43
N THR A 189 -1.17 2.23 -8.69
CA THR A 189 -1.16 0.91 -9.32
C THR A 189 -0.67 0.98 -10.76
N SER A 190 -0.05 -0.10 -11.24
CA SER A 190 0.35 -0.25 -12.64
C SER A 190 -0.84 -0.46 -13.58
N GLY A 191 -1.97 -0.94 -13.04
CA GLY A 191 -3.19 -1.25 -13.77
C GLY A 191 -4.20 -0.12 -13.65
N GLY A 192 -5.41 -0.47 -13.22
CA GLY A 192 -6.48 0.49 -12.94
C GLY A 192 -7.30 0.12 -11.71
N PHE A 193 -8.41 0.82 -11.49
CA PHE A 193 -9.31 0.57 -10.36
C PHE A 193 -10.71 0.22 -10.85
N THR A 194 -11.36 -0.70 -10.15
CA THR A 194 -12.80 -0.96 -10.33
C THR A 194 -13.64 0.26 -9.93
N PRO A 195 -14.85 0.45 -10.50
CA PRO A 195 -15.75 1.56 -10.12
C PRO A 195 -16.00 1.66 -8.62
N ASP A 196 -16.34 0.54 -7.97
CA ASP A 196 -16.60 0.49 -6.53
C ASP A 196 -15.38 0.91 -5.69
N ALA A 197 -14.17 0.58 -6.15
CA ALA A 197 -12.94 1.01 -5.48
C ALA A 197 -12.75 2.54 -5.58
N LYS A 198 -13.11 3.14 -6.72
CA LYS A 198 -13.08 4.60 -6.91
C LYS A 198 -14.07 5.31 -5.99
N ASP A 199 -15.26 4.75 -5.82
CA ASP A 199 -16.30 5.32 -4.94
C ASP A 199 -15.85 5.34 -3.48
N ILE A 200 -15.26 4.24 -2.99
CA ILE A 200 -14.72 4.16 -1.63
C ILE A 200 -13.57 5.14 -1.45
N ALA A 201 -12.64 5.22 -2.41
CA ALA A 201 -11.50 6.10 -2.30
C ALA A 201 -11.91 7.59 -2.23
N LYS A 202 -12.85 8.00 -3.09
CA LYS A 202 -13.40 9.36 -3.12
C LYS A 202 -14.05 9.76 -1.80
N ALA A 203 -14.75 8.83 -1.14
CA ALA A 203 -15.40 9.09 0.14
C ALA A 203 -14.43 9.19 1.33
N ASN A 204 -13.18 8.74 1.20
CA ASN A 204 -12.26 8.55 2.33
C ASN A 204 -10.89 9.23 2.16
N HIS A 205 -10.80 10.30 1.36
CA HIS A 205 -9.56 11.06 1.15
C HIS A 205 -8.38 10.21 0.62
N ILE A 206 -8.68 9.17 -0.15
CA ILE A 206 -7.69 8.36 -0.84
C ILE A 206 -7.63 8.83 -2.29
N THR A 207 -6.46 9.33 -2.70
CA THR A 207 -6.21 9.72 -4.09
C THR A 207 -5.74 8.50 -4.88
N LEU A 208 -6.49 8.11 -5.90
CA LEU A 208 -6.14 6.99 -6.78
C LEU A 208 -5.29 7.46 -7.95
N ILE A 209 -4.19 6.77 -8.21
CA ILE A 209 -3.29 7.01 -9.34
C ILE A 209 -3.13 5.67 -10.07
N ASP A 210 -3.79 5.53 -11.21
CA ASP A 210 -3.65 4.35 -12.08
C ASP A 210 -2.43 4.48 -12.99
N GLY A 211 -2.13 3.42 -13.76
CA GLY A 211 -0.92 3.36 -14.58
C GLY A 211 -0.88 4.46 -15.64
N GLU A 212 -2.03 4.76 -16.26
CA GLU A 212 -2.15 5.83 -17.27
C GLU A 212 -1.93 7.21 -16.65
N MET A 213 -2.57 7.48 -15.51
CA MET A 213 -2.34 8.74 -14.78
C MET A 213 -0.88 8.87 -14.35
N PHE A 214 -0.27 7.79 -13.87
CA PHE A 214 1.13 7.80 -13.46
C PHE A 214 2.07 8.08 -14.64
N LEU A 215 1.83 7.47 -15.80
CA LEU A 215 2.55 7.76 -17.05
C LEU A 215 2.45 9.25 -17.40
N LEU A 216 1.23 9.80 -17.42
CA LEU A 216 1.01 11.23 -17.71
C LEU A 216 1.67 12.15 -16.68
N MET A 217 1.80 11.72 -15.43
CA MET A 217 2.51 12.46 -14.39
C MET A 217 4.03 12.44 -14.62
N ILE A 218 4.60 11.32 -15.06
CA ILE A 218 6.02 11.19 -15.43
C ILE A 218 6.33 12.01 -16.68
N LEU A 219 5.47 11.97 -17.70
CA LEU A 219 5.67 12.72 -18.95
C LEU A 219 5.68 14.24 -18.75
N ARG A 220 5.12 14.75 -17.64
CA ARG A 220 5.17 16.16 -17.25
C ARG A 220 6.46 16.57 -16.53
N LEU A 221 7.34 15.63 -16.18
CA LEU A 221 8.64 15.95 -15.61
C LEU A 221 9.55 16.57 -16.69
N PRO A 222 10.52 17.41 -16.31
CA PRO A 222 11.58 17.85 -17.23
C PRO A 222 12.31 16.66 -17.85
N GLU A 223 12.72 16.77 -19.12
CA GLU A 223 13.34 15.67 -19.89
C GLU A 223 14.47 14.99 -19.12
N ALA A 224 15.42 15.77 -18.58
CA ALA A 224 16.56 15.23 -17.85
C ALA A 224 16.14 14.37 -16.64
N VAL A 225 15.15 14.85 -15.86
CA VAL A 225 14.62 14.13 -14.69
C VAL A 225 13.86 12.88 -15.12
N ARG A 226 13.11 12.96 -16.22
CA ARG A 226 12.37 11.83 -16.78
C ARG A 226 13.30 10.71 -17.25
N GLN A 227 14.43 11.06 -17.88
CA GLN A 227 15.44 10.11 -18.32
C GLN A 227 16.20 9.49 -17.15
N GLU A 228 16.53 10.26 -16.11
CA GLU A 228 17.13 9.73 -14.89
C GLU A 228 16.20 8.71 -14.21
N LEU A 229 14.92 9.05 -14.07
CA LEU A 229 13.91 8.14 -13.52
C LEU A 229 13.76 6.88 -14.39
N LEU A 230 13.82 7.00 -15.72
CA LEU A 230 13.76 5.87 -16.65
C LEU A 230 14.92 4.92 -16.40
N ASN A 231 16.15 5.44 -16.39
CA ASN A 231 17.36 4.65 -16.18
C ASN A 231 17.32 3.90 -14.84
N PHE A 232 16.82 4.56 -13.79
CA PHE A 232 16.58 3.94 -12.48
C PHE A 232 15.53 2.82 -12.54
N ALA A 233 14.42 3.05 -13.26
CA ALA A 233 13.33 2.08 -13.37
C ALA A 233 13.76 0.78 -14.05
N ILE A 234 14.59 0.88 -15.10
CA ILE A 234 15.06 -0.25 -15.91
C ILE A 234 16.42 -0.79 -15.47
N GLU A 235 16.90 -0.43 -14.28
CA GLU A 235 18.18 -0.91 -13.75
C GLU A 235 18.07 -2.38 -13.29
N GLY A 236 19.01 -3.21 -13.76
CA GLY A 236 19.08 -4.63 -13.43
C GLY A 236 17.87 -5.41 -13.92
N ASP A 237 17.54 -6.51 -13.23
CA ASP A 237 16.42 -7.39 -13.56
C ASP A 237 15.08 -6.79 -13.08
N TYR A 238 14.64 -5.69 -13.70
CA TYR A 238 13.45 -4.93 -13.30
C TYR A 238 12.12 -5.69 -13.49
N LYS A 239 12.11 -6.77 -14.29
CA LYS A 239 10.96 -7.67 -14.47
C LYS A 239 10.95 -8.86 -13.50
N VAL A 240 12.10 -9.21 -12.92
CA VAL A 240 12.22 -10.34 -12.00
C VAL A 240 11.80 -9.89 -10.61
N PRO A 241 10.81 -10.54 -9.96
CA PRO A 241 10.30 -10.07 -8.69
C PRO A 241 11.32 -10.21 -7.57
N THR A 242 11.27 -9.24 -6.67
CA THR A 242 12.02 -9.28 -5.43
C THR A 242 11.29 -10.14 -4.39
N CYS A 243 12.00 -10.90 -3.57
CA CYS A 243 11.40 -11.72 -2.52
C CYS A 243 10.88 -10.83 -1.39
N PRO A 244 9.57 -10.88 -1.05
CA PRO A 244 8.99 -10.00 -0.03
C PRO A 244 9.49 -10.28 1.40
N SER A 245 10.15 -11.41 1.62
CA SER A 245 10.67 -11.79 2.94
C SER A 245 12.15 -11.49 3.14
N CYS A 246 12.96 -11.44 2.08
CA CYS A 246 14.41 -11.31 2.23
C CYS A 246 15.10 -10.43 1.17
N GLY A 247 14.35 -9.82 0.25
CA GLY A 247 14.84 -8.74 -0.61
C GLY A 247 15.72 -9.15 -1.79
N ILE A 248 15.99 -10.43 -1.98
CA ILE A 248 16.73 -10.92 -3.15
C ILE A 248 15.80 -11.17 -4.33
N LYS A 249 16.30 -11.07 -5.56
CA LYS A 249 15.56 -11.50 -6.75
C LYS A 249 15.12 -12.96 -6.63
N MET A 250 14.02 -13.32 -7.26
CA MET A 250 13.48 -14.68 -7.23
C MET A 250 13.86 -15.44 -8.50
N ARG A 251 13.85 -16.78 -8.43
CA ARG A 251 14.06 -17.64 -9.60
C ARG A 251 12.73 -18.15 -10.14
N ALA A 252 12.66 -18.29 -11.46
CA ALA A 252 11.56 -19.00 -12.09
C ALA A 252 11.61 -20.50 -11.73
N VAL A 253 10.49 -21.05 -11.30
CA VAL A 253 10.33 -22.49 -11.02
C VAL A 253 9.21 -23.02 -11.91
N ALA A 254 9.55 -23.99 -12.76
CA ALA A 254 8.57 -24.65 -13.61
C ALA A 254 7.53 -25.38 -12.75
N GLY A 255 6.26 -25.21 -13.10
CA GLY A 255 5.18 -25.99 -12.51
C GLY A 255 5.22 -27.44 -12.98
N SER A 256 4.70 -28.36 -12.19
CA SER A 256 4.58 -29.77 -12.56
C SER A 256 3.12 -30.16 -12.82
N LYS A 257 2.90 -31.13 -13.71
CA LYS A 257 1.58 -31.75 -13.97
C LYS A 257 0.46 -30.72 -14.22
N GLY A 258 0.68 -29.79 -15.17
CA GLY A 258 -0.32 -28.80 -15.57
C GLY A 258 -0.52 -27.62 -14.60
N LYS A 259 0.27 -27.53 -13.53
CA LYS A 259 0.31 -26.34 -12.68
C LYS A 259 1.14 -25.24 -13.35
N ALA A 260 0.72 -23.98 -13.18
CA ALA A 260 1.49 -22.83 -13.63
C ALA A 260 2.85 -22.76 -12.91
N GLY A 261 3.85 -22.21 -13.60
CA GLY A 261 5.12 -21.83 -12.98
C GLY A 261 4.92 -20.79 -11.87
N PHE A 262 5.92 -20.68 -11.00
CA PHE A 262 5.92 -19.73 -9.89
C PHE A 262 7.32 -19.21 -9.65
N TRP A 263 7.42 -18.07 -8.97
CA TRP A 263 8.67 -17.51 -8.50
C TRP A 263 9.02 -18.11 -7.14
N GLY A 264 10.22 -18.68 -7.02
CA GLY A 264 10.76 -19.22 -5.76
C GLY A 264 11.95 -18.39 -5.26
N CYS A 265 12.09 -18.25 -3.94
CA CYS A 265 13.24 -17.54 -3.38
C CYS A 265 14.57 -18.30 -3.57
N PHE A 266 15.63 -17.62 -4.03
CA PHE A 266 16.99 -18.20 -4.16
C PHE A 266 17.54 -18.77 -2.84
N ASN A 267 17.15 -18.21 -1.69
CA ASN A 267 17.59 -18.66 -0.36
C ASN A 267 16.87 -19.90 0.17
N TYR A 268 16.06 -20.60 -0.63
CA TYR A 268 15.48 -21.89 -0.22
C TYR A 268 16.59 -22.89 0.20
N PRO A 269 16.45 -23.64 1.31
CA PRO A 269 15.26 -23.79 2.15
C PRO A 269 15.10 -22.77 3.29
N ARG A 270 16.07 -21.86 3.50
CA ARG A 270 16.04 -20.86 4.59
C ARG A 270 14.96 -19.80 4.40
N CYS A 271 14.62 -19.48 3.15
CA CYS A 271 13.44 -18.67 2.82
C CYS A 271 12.53 -19.47 1.89
N ARG A 272 11.28 -19.70 2.30
CA ARG A 272 10.29 -20.51 1.57
C ARG A 272 9.25 -19.67 0.82
N GLN A 273 9.50 -18.37 0.66
CA GLN A 273 8.55 -17.51 -0.05
C GLN A 273 8.43 -17.87 -1.52
N THR A 274 7.20 -17.76 -2.01
CA THR A 274 6.83 -18.01 -3.40
C THR A 274 5.84 -16.95 -3.88
N LEU A 275 5.93 -16.55 -5.15
CA LEU A 275 4.94 -15.68 -5.80
C LEU A 275 4.40 -16.35 -7.06
N GLY A 276 3.14 -16.09 -7.39
CA GLY A 276 2.59 -16.53 -8.68
C GLY A 276 3.25 -15.78 -9.84
N MET A 277 3.51 -16.47 -10.95
CA MET A 277 3.87 -15.79 -12.20
C MET A 277 2.65 -15.03 -12.73
N ARG A 278 2.87 -13.85 -13.32
CA ARG A 278 1.83 -13.18 -14.09
C ARG A 278 1.51 -14.06 -15.29
N ARG A 279 0.22 -14.25 -15.56
CA ARG A 279 -0.19 -14.92 -16.79
C ARG A 279 0.00 -13.93 -17.92
N GLU A 280 0.89 -14.23 -18.85
CA GLU A 280 0.89 -13.61 -20.17
C GLU A 280 -0.48 -13.94 -20.80
N ARG A 281 -1.18 -12.92 -21.29
CA ARG A 281 -2.48 -13.08 -21.96
C ARG A 281 -2.25 -13.25 -23.45
#